data_AF-A0AAQ3SYR8-F1
#
_entry.id   AF-A0AAQ3SYR8-F1
#
_cell.length_a   1.000
_cell.length_b   1.000
_cell.length_c   1.000
_cell.angle_alpha   90.00
_cell.angle_beta   90.00
_cell.angle_gamma   90.00
#
_symmetry.space_group_name_H-M   'P 1'
#
loop_
_entity.id
_entity.type
_entity.pdbx_description
1 polymer ?
#
loop_
_entity_poly.entity_id
_entity_poly.type
_entity_poly.pdbx_seq_one_letter_code
_entity_poly.pdbx_strand_id
1 'polypeptide(L)' 'MHEELENFERNHDLVEPPPNRRPICTKWVFKNKRGEDGMVVRNKARLVARGFVEGGDRL' A
#
# COMPACT_ATOMS: atom_id res chain seq x y z
N MET A 1 -7.99 12.86 11.07
CA MET A 1 -8.51 11.65 10.39
C MET A 1 -8.66 11.88 8.89
N HIS A 2 -9.26 12.99 8.45
CA HIS A 2 -9.36 13.38 7.03
C HIS A 2 -8.01 13.72 6.41
N GLU A 3 -7.15 14.43 7.14
CA GLU A 3 -5.84 14.90 6.64
C GLU A 3 -4.87 13.77 6.22
N GLU A 4 -4.86 12.65 6.97
CA GLU A 4 -4.06 11.46 6.63
C GLU A 4 -4.65 10.69 5.43
N LEU A 5 -5.98 10.76 5.23
CA LEU A 5 -6.66 10.17 4.08
C LEU A 5 -6.38 11.00 2.81
N GLU A 6 -6.48 12.32 2.92
CA GLU A 6 -6.16 13.24 1.83
C GLU A 6 -4.68 13.18 1.43
N ASN A 7 -3.76 13.04 2.39
CA ASN A 7 -2.34 12.82 2.06
C ASN A 7 -2.11 11.52 1.29
N PHE A 8 -2.96 10.52 1.51
CA PHE A 8 -2.93 9.26 0.80
C PHE A 8 -3.40 9.45 -0.65
N GLU A 9 -4.54 10.13 -0.84
CA GLU A 9 -5.08 10.45 -2.17
C GLU A 9 -4.16 11.36 -2.98
N ARG A 10 -3.51 12.34 -2.34
CA ARG A 10 -2.58 13.28 -3.00
C ARG A 10 -1.26 12.66 -3.45
N ASN A 11 -0.80 11.59 -2.80
CA ASN A 11 0.48 10.92 -3.14
C ASN A 11 0.29 9.68 -4.03
N HIS A 12 -0.87 9.56 -4.69
CA HIS A 12 -1.22 8.40 -5.50
C HIS A 12 -0.77 8.50 -6.97
N ASP A 13 0.19 9.38 -7.28
CA ASP A 13 0.78 9.50 -8.61
C ASP A 13 1.67 8.28 -8.93
N LEU A 14 1.11 7.35 -9.72
CA LEU A 14 1.83 6.19 -10.22
C LEU A 14 2.72 6.62 -11.38
N VAL A 15 4.04 6.47 -11.21
CA VAL A 15 5.01 6.67 -12.29
C VAL A 15 5.17 5.41 -13.13
N GLU A 16 5.42 5.57 -14.42
CA GLU A 16 5.73 4.43 -15.28
C GLU A 16 7.04 3.75 -14.84
N PRO A 17 7.06 2.41 -14.76
CA PRO A 17 8.27 1.68 -14.41
C PRO A 17 9.31 1.82 -15.54
N PRO A 18 10.61 1.93 -15.22
CA PRO A 18 11.65 2.01 -16.23
C PRO A 18 11.69 0.75 -17.12
N PRO A 19 12.07 0.89 -18.41
CA PRO A 19 12.13 -0.22 -19.33
C PRO A 19 13.07 -1.31 -18.82
N ASN A 20 12.71 -2.58 -19.06
CA ASN A 20 13.41 -3.79 -18.61
C ASN A 20 13.34 -4.11 -17.11
N ARG A 21 12.47 -3.45 -16.33
CA ARG A 21 12.18 -3.86 -14.95
C ARG A 21 10.81 -4.50 -14.84
N ARG A 22 10.74 -5.65 -14.18
CA ARG A 22 9.46 -6.25 -13.78
C ARG A 22 8.96 -5.48 -12.55
N PRO A 23 7.79 -4.83 -12.61
CA PRO A 23 7.21 -4.18 -11.44
C PRO A 23 6.95 -5.24 -10.37
N ILE A 24 7.41 -4.99 -9.14
CA ILE A 24 7.03 -5.82 -8.02
C ILE A 24 5.55 -5.58 -7.79
N CYS A 25 4.75 -6.64 -7.85
CA CYS A 25 3.36 -6.53 -7.46
C CYS A 25 3.30 -6.10 -5.99
N THR A 26 2.70 -4.96 -5.70
CA THR A 26 2.52 -4.46 -4.33
C THR A 26 1.04 -4.46 -3.96
N LYS A 27 0.74 -4.57 -2.66
CA LYS A 27 -0.60 -4.34 -2.12
C LYS A 27 -0.52 -3.38 -0.94
N TRP A 28 -1.57 -2.59 -0.76
CA TRP A 28 -1.69 -1.73 0.42
C TRP A 28 -2.37 -2.50 1.57
N VAL A 29 -1.83 -2.37 2.77
CA VAL A 29 -2.42 -2.89 4.00
C VAL A 29 -2.80 -1.71 4.88
N PHE A 30 -4.09 -1.56 5.13
CA PHE A 30 -4.65 -0.54 6.02
C PHE A 30 -4.96 -1.16 7.38
N LYS A 31 -4.52 -0.50 8.45
CA LYS A 31 -4.80 -0.91 9.83
C LYS A 31 -5.20 0.31 10.66
N ASN A 32 -6.36 0.21 11.28
CA ASN A 32 -6.85 1.23 12.21
C ASN A 32 -6.34 0.90 13.62
N LYS A 33 -5.69 1.86 14.25
CA LYS A 33 -5.38 1.82 15.68
C LYS A 33 -6.53 2.45 16.43
N ARG A 34 -7.16 1.65 17.29
CA ARG A 34 -8.21 2.11 18.21
C ARG A 34 -7.60 2.49 19.56
N GLY A 35 -8.14 3.52 20.18
CA GLY A 35 -7.82 3.94 21.53
C GLY A 35 -8.49 3.05 22.56
N GLU A 36 -8.27 3.37 23.84
CA GLU A 36 -8.86 2.67 24.99
C GLU A 36 -10.40 2.81 25.02
N ASP A 37 -10.91 3.90 24.46
CA ASP A 37 -12.32 4.22 24.23
C ASP A 37 -12.92 3.52 22.98
N GLY A 38 -12.11 2.73 22.25
CA GLY A 38 -12.53 2.06 21.02
C GLY A 38 -12.61 2.97 19.79
N MET A 39 -12.38 4.29 19.93
CA MET A 39 -12.36 5.25 18.83
C MET A 39 -11.11 5.05 17.98
N VAL A 40 -11.21 5.27 16.66
CA VAL A 40 -10.02 5.18 15.79
C VAL A 40 -9.16 6.42 15.98
N VAL A 41 -8.06 6.24 16.72
CA VAL A 41 -7.08 7.31 16.99
C VAL A 41 -6.15 7.51 15.80
N ARG A 42 -5.83 6.45 15.04
CA ARG A 42 -4.91 6.56 13.90
C ARG A 42 -5.12 5.50 12.84
N ASN A 43 -5.15 5.90 11.57
CA ASN A 43 -5.05 4.98 10.44
C ASN A 43 -3.57 4.77 10.08
N LYS A 44 -3.17 3.54 9.82
CA LYS A 44 -1.85 3.21 9.27
C LYS A 44 -2.01 2.53 7.93
N ALA A 45 -1.33 3.03 6.92
CA ALA A 45 -1.17 2.35 5.65
C ALA A 45 0.28 1.83 5.52
N ARG A 46 0.43 0.63 4.96
CA ARG A 46 1.74 0.05 4.62
C ARG A 46 1.67 -0.52 3.22
N LEU A 47 2.57 -0.10 2.35
CA LEU A 47 2.78 -0.75 1.07
C LEU A 47 3.61 -2.01 1.31
N VAL A 48 3.10 -3.17 0.94
CA VAL A 48 3.84 -4.43 1.06
C VAL A 48 4.02 -5.06 -0.31
N ALA A 49 5.20 -5.60 -0.55
CA ALA A 49 5.43 -6.44 -1.71
C ALA A 49 4.55 -7.70 -1.60
N ARG A 50 3.77 -7.98 -2.64
CA ARG A 50 3.15 -9.29 -2.85
C ARG A 50 4.31 -10.21 -3.20
N GLY A 51 4.54 -11.23 -2.37
CA GLY A 51 5.70 -12.12 -2.46
C GLY A 51 6.02 -12.48 -3.91
N PHE A 52 7.31 -12.37 -4.25
CA PHE A 52 7.82 -12.76 -5.55
C PHE A 52 7.64 -14.28 -5.65
N VAL A 53 6.69 -14.73 -6.48
CA VAL A 53 6.62 -16.14 -6.86
C VAL A 53 7.75 -16.33 -7.87
N GLU A 54 8.94 -16.71 -7.38
CA GLU A 54 10.04 -17.21 -8.20
C GLU A 54 9.72 -18.64 -8.65
N GLY A 55 8.67 -18.76 -9.44
CA GLY A 55 8.17 -20.01 -9.99
C GLY A 55 7.34 -19.62 -11.19
N GLY A 56 7.92 -19.81 -12.38
CA GLY A 56 7.35 -19.33 -13.63
C GLY A 56 5.93 -19.85 -13.83
N ASP A 57 5.02 -18.94 -14.12
CA ASP A 57 3.83 -19.28 -14.89
C ASP A 57 3.97 -18.61 -16.25
N ARG A 58 4.73 -19.31 -17.10
CA ARG A 58 4.53 -19.31 -18.53
C ARG A 58 3.53 -20.43 -18.78
N LEU A 59 2.25 -20.08 -18.83
CA LEU A 59 1.25 -20.75 -19.66
C LEU A 59 0.39 -19.65 -20.29
#